data_AF-A0A5N6TA04-F1
#
_entry.id   AF-A0A5N6TA04-F1
#
_cell.length_a   1.000
_cell.length_b   1.000
_cell.length_c   1.000
_cell.angle_alpha   90.00
_cell.angle_beta   90.00
_cell.angle_gamma   90.00
#
_symmetry.space_group_name_H-M   'P 1'
#
loop_
_entity.id
_entity.type
_entity.pdbx_description
1 polymer ?
#
loop_
_entity_poly.entity_id
_entity_poly.type
_entity_poly.pdbx_seq_one_letter_code
_entity_poly.pdbx_strand_id
1 'polypeptide(L)'
;MHMSDSNNNIVQDGCRPLCAAFDADSGSNVEEIPQSKSCLLSLGISMVIIEDKSLTSRGQKVNSLAGTSHSQGQANMYEIVRILQAFRAATRDSEIMITAWVESFTNRTPEENEAKELTSVQLALKDALARAELYKSRGADAIMIYSKVKLRSRSCHFSISSPLVVIPTTYGSITDQELRQAGANIIIYANHLMRVKITAANAMSTFLLATRQPGFSFGNKSWDRGLQFRKFGYSTMEYLCGIQ
;
A
#
# COMPACT_ATOMS: atom_id res chain seq x y z
N MET A 1 11.70 -8.11 49.65
CA MET A 1 10.45 -7.32 49.47
C MET A 1 10.66 -6.50 48.21
N HIS A 2 9.88 -6.80 47.18
CA HIS A 2 10.15 -6.50 45.77
C HIS A 2 10.28 -5.00 45.47
N MET A 3 11.34 -4.67 44.72
CA MET A 3 11.39 -3.51 43.83
C MET A 3 10.40 -3.77 42.69
N SER A 4 9.47 -2.85 42.47
CA SER A 4 8.47 -2.92 41.39
C SER A 4 9.06 -2.36 40.11
N ASP A 5 9.19 -3.21 39.11
CA ASP A 5 9.62 -2.89 37.75
C ASP A 5 8.70 -1.85 37.11
N SER A 6 9.33 -0.76 36.66
CA SER A 6 8.78 0.24 35.77
C SER A 6 8.63 -0.33 34.36
N ASN A 7 7.49 -0.96 34.07
CA ASN A 7 7.07 -1.19 32.69
C ASN A 7 6.23 -0.01 32.20
N ASN A 8 6.84 0.78 31.31
CA ASN A 8 6.23 1.81 30.49
C ASN A 8 5.09 1.24 29.65
N ASN A 9 3.91 1.08 30.25
CA ASN A 9 2.65 1.00 29.51
C ASN A 9 2.23 2.43 29.18
N ILE A 10 2.78 2.99 28.11
CA ILE A 10 2.19 4.15 27.44
C ILE A 10 0.95 3.63 26.69
N VAL A 11 -0.13 3.39 27.44
CA VAL A 11 -1.47 3.41 26.88
C VAL A 11 -1.79 4.88 26.68
N GLN A 12 -1.51 5.41 25.50
CA GLN A 12 -1.99 6.74 25.15
C GLN A 12 -3.52 6.70 25.07
N ASP A 13 -4.12 7.61 25.84
CA ASP A 13 -5.54 7.95 25.88
C ASP A 13 -6.19 7.92 24.49
N GLY A 14 -7.28 7.15 24.34
CA GLY A 14 -8.32 7.33 23.32
C GLY A 14 -7.94 7.13 21.84
N CYS A 15 -6.67 7.06 21.48
CA CYS A 15 -6.23 6.81 20.11
C CYS A 15 -6.17 5.31 19.87
N ARG A 16 -7.04 4.80 19.00
CA ARG A 16 -6.85 3.45 18.45
C ARG A 16 -5.44 3.41 17.84
N PRO A 17 -4.60 2.41 18.17
CA PRO A 17 -3.28 2.30 17.57
C PRO A 17 -3.42 2.33 16.05
N LEU A 18 -2.54 3.07 15.39
CA LEU A 18 -2.55 3.18 13.93
C LEU A 18 -2.34 1.79 13.34
N CYS A 19 -3.37 1.23 12.71
CA CYS A 19 -3.25 0.01 11.94
C CYS A 19 -2.44 0.33 10.68
N ALA A 20 -1.17 -0.03 10.69
CA ALA A 20 -0.26 0.16 9.56
C ALA A 20 -0.15 -1.15 8.76
N ALA A 21 -0.45 -1.05 7.47
CA ALA A 21 -0.25 -2.14 6.52
C ALA A 21 1.07 -1.93 5.77
N PHE A 22 1.84 -3.00 5.62
CA PHE A 22 3.05 -3.04 4.82
C PHE A 22 2.77 -3.71 3.46
N ASP A 23 2.97 -2.97 2.38
CA ASP A 23 2.98 -3.51 1.02
C ASP A 23 4.30 -4.26 0.80
N ALA A 24 4.23 -5.58 0.76
CA ALA A 24 5.39 -6.46 0.57
C ALA A 24 5.63 -6.83 -0.90
N ASP A 25 5.01 -6.10 -1.85
CA ASP A 25 5.03 -6.42 -3.28
C ASP A 25 4.60 -7.88 -3.51
N SER A 26 5.23 -8.60 -4.45
CA SER A 26 5.00 -10.05 -4.61
C SER A 26 5.74 -10.92 -3.59
N GLY A 27 6.28 -10.33 -2.51
CA GLY A 27 7.11 -10.99 -1.50
C GLY A 27 8.60 -11.01 -1.83
N SER A 28 9.43 -11.06 -0.79
CA SER A 28 10.88 -11.23 -0.86
C SER A 28 11.28 -12.71 -1.03
N ASN A 29 12.59 -13.00 -1.02
CA ASN A 29 13.03 -14.39 -0.90
C ASN A 29 12.46 -14.98 0.40
N VAL A 30 11.93 -16.21 0.34
CA VAL A 30 11.33 -16.92 1.48
C VAL A 30 12.29 -17.00 2.66
N GLU A 31 13.59 -17.09 2.39
CA GLU A 31 14.66 -17.13 3.40
C GLU A 31 14.83 -15.82 4.18
N GLU A 32 14.43 -14.68 3.61
CA GLU A 32 14.56 -13.35 4.20
C GLU A 32 13.34 -12.99 5.08
N ILE A 33 12.20 -13.67 4.89
CA ILE A 33 10.93 -13.38 5.60
C ILE A 33 11.07 -13.45 7.13
N PRO A 34 11.75 -14.44 7.74
CA PRO A 34 11.93 -14.48 9.19
C PRO A 34 12.66 -13.26 9.76
N GLN A 35 13.61 -12.69 9.00
CA GLN A 35 14.38 -11.51 9.43
C GLN A 35 13.53 -10.24 9.39
N SER A 36 12.62 -10.15 8.41
CA SER A 36 11.68 -9.03 8.27
C SER A 36 10.69 -8.93 9.43
N LYS A 37 10.33 -10.04 10.09
CA LYS A 37 9.38 -10.07 11.21
C LYS A 37 9.71 -9.04 12.29
N SER A 38 10.94 -9.07 12.80
CA SER A 38 11.35 -8.18 13.91
C SER A 38 11.25 -6.70 13.54
N CYS A 39 11.58 -6.36 12.30
CA CYS A 39 11.46 -5.00 11.78
C CYS A 39 9.98 -4.58 11.64
N LEU A 40 9.13 -5.44 11.09
CA LEU A 40 7.69 -5.15 10.95
C LEU A 40 7.03 -4.92 12.31
N LEU A 41 7.33 -5.79 13.29
CA LEU A 41 6.78 -5.66 14.64
C LEU A 41 7.28 -4.42 15.38
N SER A 42 8.57 -4.07 15.27
CA SER A 42 9.11 -2.86 15.92
C SER A 42 8.55 -1.57 15.33
N LEU A 43 8.14 -1.60 14.07
CA LEU A 43 7.45 -0.49 13.39
C LEU A 43 5.94 -0.45 13.67
N GLY A 44 5.41 -1.40 14.45
CA GLY A 44 3.97 -1.48 14.75
C GLY A 44 3.11 -1.90 13.55
N ILE A 45 3.69 -2.60 12.57
CA ILE A 45 2.94 -3.13 11.43
C ILE A 45 2.03 -4.27 11.90
N SER A 46 0.74 -4.16 11.59
CA SER A 46 -0.29 -5.13 11.96
C SER A 46 -0.85 -5.90 10.77
N MET A 47 -0.44 -5.56 9.54
CA MET A 47 -0.88 -6.21 8.32
C MET A 47 0.25 -6.24 7.28
N VAL A 48 0.42 -7.37 6.62
CA VAL A 48 1.30 -7.53 5.46
C VAL A 48 0.45 -7.88 4.24
N ILE A 49 0.67 -7.18 3.13
CA ILE A 49 -0.04 -7.38 1.86
C ILE A 49 0.94 -7.94 0.84
N ILE A 50 0.60 -9.07 0.23
CA ILE A 50 1.42 -9.75 -0.78
C ILE A 50 0.61 -9.88 -2.06
N GLU A 51 1.06 -9.27 -3.16
CA GLU A 51 0.36 -9.29 -4.45
C GLU A 51 0.80 -10.46 -5.33
N ASP A 52 -0.10 -10.99 -6.15
CA ASP A 52 0.19 -12.13 -7.01
C ASP A 52 0.68 -11.77 -8.42
N LYS A 53 1.54 -10.75 -8.54
CA LYS A 53 2.19 -10.42 -9.80
C LYS A 53 3.40 -11.30 -10.06
N SER A 54 3.60 -11.69 -11.31
CA SER A 54 4.83 -12.36 -11.72
C SER A 54 5.99 -11.37 -11.67
N LEU A 55 7.09 -11.79 -11.05
CA LEU A 55 8.34 -11.06 -11.06
C LEU A 55 9.29 -11.77 -12.01
N THR A 56 9.65 -11.13 -13.11
CA THR A 56 10.69 -11.62 -14.03
C THR A 56 12.10 -11.40 -13.48
N SER A 57 12.28 -10.41 -12.59
CA SER A 57 13.53 -10.14 -11.85
C SER A 57 13.26 -9.23 -10.64
N ARG A 58 14.17 -9.22 -9.65
CA ARG A 58 14.09 -8.33 -8.48
C ARG A 58 13.95 -6.86 -8.92
N GLY A 59 13.00 -6.14 -8.31
CA GLY A 59 12.78 -4.71 -8.56
C GLY A 59 12.01 -4.36 -9.85
N GLN A 60 11.51 -5.34 -10.63
CA GLN A 60 10.74 -5.09 -11.86
C GLN A 60 9.22 -5.00 -11.64
N LYS A 61 8.75 -4.72 -10.42
CA LYS A 61 7.32 -4.50 -10.15
C LYS A 61 6.81 -3.31 -10.97
N VAL A 62 5.78 -3.53 -11.78
CA VAL A 62 4.99 -2.48 -12.43
C VAL A 62 3.85 -2.11 -11.48
N ASN A 63 3.74 -0.81 -11.21
CA ASN A 63 2.67 -0.26 -10.36
C ASN A 63 1.29 -0.53 -10.97
N SER A 64 0.28 -0.92 -10.18
CA SER A 64 -1.10 -1.22 -10.66
C SER A 64 -1.86 0.00 -11.21
N LEU A 65 -1.34 1.21 -10.99
CA LEU A 65 -1.86 2.46 -11.56
C LEU A 65 -1.26 2.78 -12.93
N ALA A 66 -0.20 2.08 -13.36
CA ALA A 66 0.45 2.34 -14.64
C ALA A 66 -0.47 1.96 -15.81
N GLY A 67 -0.39 2.70 -16.92
CA GLY A 67 -1.10 2.32 -18.15
C GLY A 67 -0.67 0.94 -18.66
N THR A 68 0.56 0.51 -18.33
CA THR A 68 1.18 -0.74 -18.73
C THR A 68 1.01 -1.88 -17.72
N SER A 69 0.23 -1.73 -16.65
CA SER A 69 0.11 -2.80 -15.62
C SER A 69 -0.34 -4.15 -16.18
N HIS A 70 -1.18 -4.12 -17.22
CA HIS A 70 -1.66 -5.31 -17.93
C HIS A 70 -0.55 -6.10 -18.67
N SER A 71 0.61 -5.48 -18.93
CA SER A 71 1.75 -6.18 -19.55
C SER A 71 2.59 -6.95 -18.55
N GLN A 72 2.35 -6.78 -17.24
CA GLN A 72 2.94 -7.63 -16.21
C GLN A 72 2.03 -8.86 -16.01
N GLY A 73 2.62 -10.05 -16.07
CA GLY A 73 1.87 -11.29 -15.87
C GLY A 73 1.42 -11.46 -14.42
N GLN A 74 0.50 -12.40 -14.22
CA GLN A 74 0.13 -12.88 -12.90
C GLN A 74 0.99 -14.10 -12.54
N ALA A 75 1.45 -14.17 -11.30
CA ALA A 75 2.24 -15.29 -10.81
C ALA A 75 1.42 -16.59 -10.82
N ASN A 76 2.14 -17.71 -10.85
CA ASN A 76 1.54 -19.00 -10.56
C ASN A 76 1.04 -18.97 -9.11
N MET A 77 -0.21 -19.40 -8.87
CA MET A 77 -0.81 -19.35 -7.54
C MET A 77 0.04 -20.08 -6.48
N TYR A 78 0.70 -21.17 -6.86
CA TYR A 78 1.53 -21.95 -5.95
C TYR A 78 2.84 -21.25 -5.55
N GLU A 79 3.34 -20.31 -6.35
CA GLU A 79 4.49 -19.48 -5.97
C GLU A 79 4.10 -18.55 -4.82
N ILE A 80 2.93 -17.90 -4.93
CA ILE A 80 2.41 -17.01 -3.90
C ILE A 80 2.01 -17.78 -2.64
N VAL A 81 1.45 -18.98 -2.78
CA VAL A 81 1.17 -19.87 -1.64
C VAL A 81 2.43 -20.15 -0.81
N ARG A 82 3.59 -20.37 -1.44
CA ARG A 82 4.85 -20.59 -0.71
C ARG A 82 5.22 -19.37 0.14
N ILE A 83 5.03 -18.17 -0.39
CA ILE A 83 5.32 -16.91 0.29
C ILE A 83 4.34 -16.67 1.44
N LEU A 84 3.03 -16.86 1.22
CA LEU A 84 2.01 -16.75 2.25
C LEU A 84 2.28 -17.72 3.42
N GLN A 85 2.65 -18.96 3.10
CA GLN A 85 2.99 -19.97 4.11
C GLN A 85 4.26 -19.62 4.88
N ALA A 86 5.26 -19.04 4.21
CA ALA A 86 6.48 -18.58 4.86
C ALA A 86 6.22 -17.43 5.84
N PHE A 87 5.42 -16.43 5.44
CA PHE A 87 4.96 -15.39 6.36
C PHE A 87 4.19 -15.99 7.53
N ARG A 88 3.23 -16.90 7.27
CA ARG A 88 2.45 -17.56 8.33
C ARG A 88 3.32 -18.34 9.31
N ALA A 89 4.36 -19.01 8.81
CA ALA A 89 5.30 -19.72 9.65
C ALA A 89 6.12 -18.75 10.52
N ALA A 90 6.58 -17.64 9.94
CA ALA A 90 7.37 -16.62 10.64
C ALA A 90 6.54 -15.82 11.67
N THR A 91 5.26 -15.60 11.42
CA THR A 91 4.39 -14.75 12.24
C THR A 91 3.41 -15.52 13.13
N ARG A 92 3.62 -16.83 13.34
CA ARG A 92 2.69 -17.72 14.08
C ARG A 92 2.35 -17.23 15.49
N ASP A 93 3.30 -16.59 16.15
CA ASP A 93 3.27 -16.08 17.52
C ASP A 93 3.02 -14.56 17.59
N SER A 94 2.55 -13.94 16.50
CA SER A 94 2.33 -12.49 16.42
C SER A 94 0.97 -12.14 15.82
N GLU A 95 0.41 -11.00 16.23
CA GLU A 95 -0.85 -10.47 15.71
C GLU A 95 -0.65 -9.69 14.39
N ILE A 96 -0.08 -10.34 13.38
CA ILE A 96 0.04 -9.78 12.03
C ILE A 96 -0.96 -10.47 11.10
N MET A 97 -1.79 -9.67 10.44
CA MET A 97 -2.72 -10.13 9.41
C MET A 97 -1.99 -10.33 8.07
N ILE A 98 -2.07 -11.53 7.51
CA ILE A 98 -1.51 -11.84 6.18
C ILE A 98 -2.61 -11.65 5.14
N THR A 99 -2.41 -10.70 4.24
CA THR A 99 -3.37 -10.34 3.19
C THR A 99 -2.82 -10.73 1.83
N ALA A 100 -3.58 -11.52 1.07
CA ALA A 100 -3.23 -11.84 -0.32
C ALA A 100 -3.94 -10.87 -1.27
N TRP A 101 -3.19 -10.12 -2.07
CA TRP A 101 -3.71 -9.23 -3.09
C TRP A 101 -3.77 -9.93 -4.45
N VAL A 102 -5.00 -10.13 -4.92
CA VAL A 102 -5.33 -10.76 -6.20
C VAL A 102 -5.41 -9.71 -7.31
N GLU A 103 -4.53 -9.81 -8.30
CA GLU A 103 -4.39 -8.87 -9.42
C GLU A 103 -5.14 -9.28 -10.69
N SER A 104 -6.02 -10.29 -10.64
CA SER A 104 -6.75 -10.80 -11.82
C SER A 104 -7.55 -9.70 -12.55
N PHE A 105 -8.13 -8.74 -11.82
CA PHE A 105 -8.83 -7.60 -12.42
C PHE A 105 -7.89 -6.53 -12.98
N THR A 106 -6.67 -6.42 -12.45
CA THR A 106 -5.64 -5.48 -12.92
C THR A 106 -4.98 -6.00 -14.21
N ASN A 107 -4.80 -7.32 -14.30
CA ASN A 107 -4.11 -7.98 -15.40
C ASN A 107 -5.00 -8.31 -16.61
N ARG A 108 -6.32 -8.12 -16.52
CA ARG A 108 -7.20 -8.32 -17.67
C ARG A 108 -6.98 -7.22 -18.72
N THR A 109 -7.16 -7.58 -19.98
CA THR A 109 -7.24 -6.59 -21.07
C THR A 109 -8.65 -5.99 -21.09
N PRO A 110 -8.79 -4.65 -21.00
CA PRO A 110 -10.07 -3.97 -21.25
C PRO A 110 -10.50 -4.14 -22.70
N GLU A 111 -11.78 -4.38 -22.94
CA GLU A 111 -12.34 -4.55 -24.28
C GLU A 111 -13.26 -3.38 -24.63
N GLU A 112 -13.19 -2.90 -25.87
CA GLU A 112 -14.06 -1.81 -26.34
C GLU A 112 -15.51 -2.27 -26.58
N ASN A 113 -15.67 -3.54 -26.97
CA ASN A 113 -16.98 -4.12 -27.22
C ASN A 113 -17.62 -4.56 -25.89
N GLU A 114 -18.85 -4.11 -25.63
CA GLU A 114 -19.54 -4.34 -24.35
C GLU A 114 -19.70 -5.84 -24.00
N ALA A 115 -20.01 -6.70 -24.98
CA ALA A 115 -20.15 -8.13 -24.74
C ALA A 115 -18.80 -8.80 -24.43
N LYS A 116 -17.73 -8.37 -25.12
CA LYS A 116 -16.36 -8.83 -24.83
C LYS A 116 -15.86 -8.33 -23.48
N GLU A 117 -16.20 -7.09 -23.11
CA GLU A 117 -15.84 -6.50 -21.82
C GLU A 117 -16.52 -7.25 -20.68
N LEU A 118 -17.82 -7.54 -20.81
CA LEU A 118 -18.53 -8.35 -19.82
C LEU A 118 -17.90 -9.75 -19.67
N THR A 119 -17.51 -10.37 -20.78
CA THR A 119 -16.83 -11.68 -20.77
C THR A 119 -15.45 -11.59 -20.12
N SER A 120 -14.65 -10.58 -20.44
CA SER A 120 -13.34 -10.30 -19.84
C SER A 120 -13.44 -10.12 -18.31
N VAL A 121 -14.44 -9.36 -17.86
CA VAL A 121 -14.71 -9.16 -16.42
C VAL A 121 -15.15 -10.46 -15.74
N GLN A 122 -16.01 -11.27 -16.36
CA GLN A 122 -16.44 -12.56 -15.80
C GLN A 122 -15.29 -13.56 -15.67
N LEU A 123 -14.40 -13.61 -16.68
CA LEU A 123 -13.20 -14.45 -16.62
C LEU A 123 -12.27 -14.01 -15.50
N ALA A 124 -12.03 -12.69 -15.36
CA ALA A 124 -11.24 -12.14 -14.27
C ALA A 124 -11.86 -12.43 -12.90
N LEU A 125 -13.18 -12.34 -12.76
CA LEU A 125 -13.88 -12.69 -11.52
C LEU A 125 -13.70 -14.17 -11.16
N LYS A 126 -13.86 -15.07 -12.13
CA LYS A 126 -13.70 -16.52 -11.91
C LYS A 126 -12.29 -16.87 -11.47
N ASP A 127 -11.27 -16.29 -12.12
CA ASP A 127 -9.88 -16.46 -11.74
C ASP A 127 -9.61 -15.87 -10.34
N ALA A 128 -10.12 -14.67 -10.06
CA ALA A 128 -9.94 -14.01 -8.78
C ALA A 128 -10.52 -14.83 -7.61
N LEU A 129 -11.71 -15.41 -7.78
CA LEU A 129 -12.34 -16.26 -6.77
C LEU A 129 -11.54 -17.55 -6.54
N ALA A 130 -11.07 -18.20 -7.61
CA ALA A 130 -10.25 -19.41 -7.49
C ALA A 130 -8.94 -19.13 -6.73
N ARG A 131 -8.28 -18.01 -7.03
CA ARG A 131 -7.07 -17.55 -6.33
C ARG A 131 -7.35 -17.23 -4.88
N ALA A 132 -8.41 -16.48 -4.60
CA ALA A 132 -8.79 -16.09 -3.25
C ALA A 132 -9.07 -17.30 -2.35
N GLU A 133 -9.83 -18.29 -2.85
CA GLU A 133 -10.10 -19.52 -2.10
C GLU A 133 -8.83 -20.32 -1.85
N LEU A 134 -7.94 -20.43 -2.85
CA LEU A 134 -6.66 -21.10 -2.66
C LEU A 134 -5.79 -20.37 -1.64
N TYR A 135 -5.59 -19.06 -1.76
CA TYR A 135 -4.74 -18.27 -0.85
C TYR A 135 -5.27 -18.30 0.58
N LYS A 136 -6.59 -18.19 0.75
CA LYS A 136 -7.26 -18.37 2.04
C LYS A 136 -6.96 -19.75 2.64
N SER A 137 -7.20 -20.82 1.87
CA SER A 137 -6.95 -22.20 2.33
C SER A 137 -5.49 -22.47 2.71
N ARG A 138 -4.57 -21.58 2.30
CA ARG A 138 -3.13 -21.70 2.51
C ARG A 138 -2.54 -20.65 3.46
N GLY A 139 -3.38 -19.90 4.17
CA GLY A 139 -2.96 -19.09 5.31
C GLY A 139 -3.06 -17.58 5.14
N ALA A 140 -3.71 -17.09 4.08
CA ALA A 140 -4.15 -15.69 4.03
C ALA A 140 -5.34 -15.47 4.99
N ASP A 141 -5.26 -14.47 5.86
CA ASP A 141 -6.35 -14.03 6.74
C ASP A 141 -7.38 -13.19 6.00
N ALA A 142 -6.91 -12.40 5.03
CA ALA A 142 -7.73 -11.47 4.27
C ALA A 142 -7.36 -11.52 2.79
N ILE A 143 -8.30 -11.15 1.94
CA ILE A 143 -8.09 -11.04 0.50
C ILE A 143 -8.26 -9.59 0.11
N MET A 144 -7.29 -9.07 -0.61
CA MET A 144 -7.34 -7.77 -1.22
C MET A 144 -7.64 -7.91 -2.70
N ILE A 145 -8.57 -7.09 -3.19
CA ILE A 145 -8.84 -6.97 -4.62
C ILE A 145 -8.69 -5.50 -5.03
N TYR A 146 -8.03 -5.30 -6.16
CA TYR A 146 -8.04 -4.02 -6.85
C TYR A 146 -8.83 -4.18 -8.14
N SER A 147 -10.01 -3.59 -8.21
CA SER A 147 -10.80 -3.57 -9.44
C SER A 147 -10.74 -2.16 -10.03
N LYS A 148 -10.57 -2.02 -11.36
CA LYS A 148 -10.96 -0.92 -12.30
C LYS A 148 -12.48 -0.79 -12.55
N VAL A 149 -13.20 -1.86 -12.27
CA VAL A 149 -14.63 -2.03 -12.52
C VAL A 149 -15.43 -1.79 -11.24
N LYS A 150 -16.48 -0.97 -11.33
CA LYS A 150 -17.45 -0.76 -10.25
C LYS A 150 -17.90 -2.13 -9.72
N LEU A 151 -17.56 -2.44 -8.46
CA LEU A 151 -18.13 -3.53 -7.64
C LEU A 151 -19.68 -3.51 -7.56
N ARG A 152 -20.32 -2.52 -8.19
CA ARG A 152 -21.77 -2.28 -8.21
C ARG A 152 -22.54 -3.12 -9.23
N SER A 153 -21.89 -3.76 -10.22
CA SER A 153 -22.67 -4.60 -11.14
C SER A 153 -23.18 -5.82 -10.38
N ARG A 154 -24.51 -5.99 -10.34
CA ARG A 154 -25.20 -7.11 -9.70
C ARG A 154 -24.78 -8.48 -10.26
N SER A 155 -24.07 -8.48 -11.39
CA SER A 155 -23.49 -9.62 -12.09
C SER A 155 -22.08 -10.03 -11.60
N CYS A 156 -21.40 -9.21 -10.79
CA CYS A 156 -20.03 -9.46 -10.34
C CYS A 156 -19.96 -9.46 -8.80
N HIS A 157 -20.56 -10.46 -8.18
CA HIS A 157 -20.54 -10.61 -6.73
C HIS A 157 -19.28 -11.37 -6.31
N PHE A 158 -18.32 -10.67 -5.72
CA PHE A 158 -17.14 -11.27 -5.11
C PHE A 158 -17.49 -11.67 -3.67
N SER A 159 -17.97 -12.90 -3.48
CA SER A 159 -18.31 -13.44 -2.15
C SER A 159 -17.24 -14.41 -1.70
N ILE A 160 -16.53 -14.02 -0.65
CA ILE A 160 -15.59 -14.88 0.06
C ILE A 160 -15.89 -14.77 1.54
N SER A 161 -15.63 -15.84 2.30
CA SER A 161 -15.86 -15.86 3.74
C SER A 161 -14.74 -15.19 4.56
N SER A 162 -13.74 -14.60 3.89
CA SER A 162 -12.62 -13.91 4.52
C SER A 162 -12.81 -12.39 4.40
N PRO A 163 -12.26 -11.59 5.32
CA PRO A 163 -12.24 -10.14 5.21
C PRO A 163 -11.76 -9.66 3.84
N LEU A 164 -12.55 -8.79 3.21
CA LEU A 164 -12.24 -8.16 1.93
C LEU A 164 -11.56 -6.80 2.17
N VAL A 165 -10.38 -6.63 1.60
CA VAL A 165 -9.59 -5.40 1.64
C VAL A 165 -9.69 -4.68 0.29
N VAL A 166 -9.90 -3.37 0.31
CA VAL A 166 -10.01 -2.54 -0.91
C VAL A 166 -9.19 -1.25 -0.82
N ILE A 167 -8.69 -0.80 -1.97
CA ILE A 167 -8.00 0.49 -2.12
C ILE A 167 -8.79 1.37 -3.10
N PRO A 168 -9.57 2.37 -2.64
CA PRO A 168 -10.44 3.17 -3.51
C PRO A 168 -9.72 4.31 -4.24
N THR A 169 -8.40 4.27 -4.38
CA THR A 169 -7.57 5.40 -4.85
C THR A 169 -7.94 5.92 -6.25
N THR A 170 -8.51 5.08 -7.14
CA THR A 170 -8.94 5.50 -8.49
C THR A 170 -10.42 5.83 -8.62
N TYR A 171 -11.22 5.67 -7.56
CA TYR A 171 -12.67 5.90 -7.60
C TYR A 171 -13.10 6.89 -6.53
N GLY A 172 -12.50 8.07 -6.50
CA GLY A 172 -12.74 9.06 -5.45
C GLY A 172 -14.21 9.51 -5.27
N SER A 173 -15.15 9.00 -6.06
CA SER A 173 -16.59 9.21 -5.91
C SER A 173 -17.35 8.12 -5.14
N ILE A 174 -16.73 6.97 -4.82
CA ILE A 174 -17.38 5.91 -4.03
C ILE A 174 -17.24 6.20 -2.54
N THR A 175 -18.34 6.06 -1.78
CA THR A 175 -18.30 6.30 -0.33
C THR A 175 -17.91 5.05 0.45
N ASP A 176 -17.39 5.22 1.67
CA ASP A 176 -17.11 4.11 2.59
C ASP A 176 -18.34 3.23 2.84
N GLN A 177 -19.53 3.84 2.90
CA GLN A 177 -20.78 3.12 3.07
C GLN A 177 -21.09 2.22 1.87
N GLU A 178 -20.86 2.72 0.66
CA GLU A 178 -21.06 1.96 -0.58
C GLU A 178 -20.07 0.79 -0.69
N LEU A 179 -18.81 1.00 -0.28
CA LEU A 179 -17.80 -0.06 -0.23
C LEU A 179 -18.18 -1.14 0.80
N ARG A 180 -18.64 -0.75 1.99
CA ARG A 180 -19.12 -1.69 3.02
C ARG A 180 -20.34 -2.48 2.56
N GLN A 181 -21.30 -1.82 1.91
CA GLN A 181 -22.47 -2.49 1.32
C GLN A 181 -22.09 -3.47 0.21
N ALA A 182 -20.98 -3.21 -0.50
CA ALA A 182 -20.41 -4.13 -1.47
C ALA A 182 -19.59 -5.28 -0.84
N GLY A 183 -19.49 -5.33 0.50
CA GLY A 183 -18.81 -6.41 1.23
C GLY A 183 -17.38 -6.09 1.69
N ALA A 184 -16.88 -4.86 1.48
CA ALA A 184 -15.55 -4.48 1.98
C ALA A 184 -15.52 -4.41 3.51
N ASN A 185 -14.53 -5.08 4.12
CA ASN A 185 -14.30 -5.05 5.56
C ASN A 185 -13.22 -4.03 5.95
N ILE A 186 -12.19 -3.88 5.11
CA ILE A 186 -11.04 -3.00 5.33
C ILE A 186 -10.85 -2.08 4.12
N ILE A 187 -10.75 -0.78 4.36
CA ILE A 187 -10.57 0.24 3.32
C ILE A 187 -9.21 0.93 3.57
N ILE A 188 -8.31 0.84 2.60
CA ILE A 188 -6.94 1.39 2.70
C ILE A 188 -6.80 2.64 1.82
N TYR A 189 -6.51 3.78 2.46
CA TYR A 189 -6.22 5.04 1.79
C TYR A 189 -4.71 5.19 1.52
N ALA A 190 -4.19 4.43 0.56
CA ALA A 190 -2.76 4.16 0.39
C ALA A 190 -1.83 5.39 0.28
N ASN A 191 -2.19 6.43 -0.48
CA ASN A 191 -1.27 7.52 -0.84
C ASN A 191 -1.79 8.94 -0.55
N HIS A 192 -2.91 9.07 0.17
CA HIS A 192 -3.54 10.37 0.44
C HIS A 192 -2.67 11.25 1.34
N LEU A 193 -2.10 10.70 2.43
CA LEU A 193 -1.22 11.45 3.32
C LEU A 193 0.05 11.94 2.62
N MET A 194 0.64 11.11 1.76
CA MET A 194 1.82 11.51 0.97
C MET A 194 1.48 12.64 -0.02
N ARG A 195 0.33 12.55 -0.70
CA ARG A 195 -0.16 13.63 -1.57
C ARG A 195 -0.34 14.94 -0.79
N VAL A 196 -0.94 14.89 0.39
CA VAL A 196 -1.12 16.07 1.27
C VAL A 196 0.23 16.66 1.68
N LYS A 197 1.19 15.83 2.12
CA LYS A 197 2.54 16.28 2.48
C LYS A 197 3.23 17.01 1.33
N ILE A 198 3.21 16.42 0.13
CA ILE A 198 3.82 17.03 -1.06
C ILE A 198 3.13 18.35 -1.42
N THR A 199 1.80 18.39 -1.40
CA THR A 199 1.04 19.62 -1.68
C THR A 199 1.34 20.72 -0.67
N ALA A 200 1.36 20.40 0.63
CA ALA A 200 1.67 21.35 1.69
C ALA A 200 3.12 21.87 1.59
N ALA A 201 4.08 20.97 1.36
CA ALA A 201 5.48 21.33 1.16
C ALA A 201 5.67 22.25 -0.06
N ASN A 202 4.97 21.98 -1.16
CA ASN A 202 5.00 22.82 -2.37
C ASN A 202 4.37 24.20 -2.12
N ALA A 203 3.23 24.26 -1.43
CA ALA A 203 2.57 25.51 -1.10
C ALA A 203 3.48 26.38 -0.22
N MET A 204 4.07 25.79 0.81
CA MET A 204 5.02 26.48 1.71
C MET A 204 6.27 26.94 0.97
N SER A 205 6.85 26.09 0.14
CA SER A 205 8.03 26.43 -0.67
C SER A 205 7.75 27.60 -1.62
N THR A 206 6.57 27.60 -2.26
CA THR A 206 6.15 28.68 -3.16
C THR A 206 5.98 30.00 -2.39
N PHE A 207 5.31 29.96 -1.24
CA PHE A 207 5.13 31.12 -0.37
C PHE A 207 6.48 31.72 0.09
N LEU A 208 7.40 30.89 0.58
CA LEU A 208 8.74 31.34 1.03
C LEU A 208 9.58 31.92 -0.11
N LEU A 209 9.52 31.31 -1.30
CA LEU A 209 10.25 31.82 -2.47
C LEU A 209 9.67 33.16 -2.96
N ALA A 210 8.35 33.35 -2.90
CA ALA A 210 7.69 34.59 -3.28
C ALA A 210 7.89 35.73 -2.27
N THR A 211 8.03 35.40 -0.98
CA THR A 211 8.30 36.37 0.11
C THR A 211 9.79 36.64 0.33
N ARG A 212 10.65 36.14 -0.57
CA ARG A 212 12.09 36.43 -0.55
C ARG A 212 12.32 37.94 -0.61
N GLN A 213 12.83 38.50 0.47
CA GLN A 213 13.30 39.88 0.48
C GLN A 213 14.44 40.03 -0.54
N PRO A 214 14.36 40.98 -1.50
CA PRO A 214 15.50 41.31 -2.32
C PRO A 214 16.59 41.91 -1.41
N GLY A 215 17.80 41.33 -1.45
CA GLY A 215 18.95 41.88 -0.70
C GLY A 215 19.76 40.90 0.16
N PHE A 216 19.42 39.61 0.21
CA PHE A 216 20.30 38.64 0.87
C PHE A 216 21.59 38.45 0.07
N SER A 217 22.67 39.06 0.55
CA SER A 217 24.02 38.99 0.00
C SER A 217 24.99 38.62 1.12
N PHE A 218 25.91 37.71 0.83
CA PHE A 218 27.02 37.38 1.74
C PHE A 218 28.19 38.38 1.62
N GLY A 219 28.02 39.48 0.86
CA GLY A 219 29.09 40.44 0.56
C GLY A 219 30.16 39.89 -0.39
N ASN A 220 29.96 38.67 -0.93
CA ASN A 220 30.89 38.02 -1.84
C ASN A 220 30.20 37.63 -3.16
N LYS A 221 30.68 38.24 -4.25
CA LYS A 221 30.11 38.11 -5.61
C LYS A 221 30.09 36.69 -6.17
N SER A 222 30.92 35.75 -5.71
CA SER A 222 30.85 34.35 -6.17
C SER A 222 29.75 33.57 -5.45
N TRP A 223 29.59 33.80 -4.14
CA TRP A 223 28.56 33.18 -3.31
C TRP A 223 27.17 33.71 -3.63
N ASP A 224 27.06 35.03 -3.88
CA ASP A 224 25.81 35.66 -4.29
C ASP A 224 25.33 35.17 -5.66
N ARG A 225 26.27 34.90 -6.58
CA ARG A 225 25.95 34.20 -7.84
C ARG A 225 25.48 32.77 -7.58
N GLY A 226 26.13 32.03 -6.69
CA GLY A 226 25.69 30.69 -6.28
C GLY A 226 24.26 30.65 -5.73
N LEU A 227 23.87 31.65 -4.93
CA LEU A 227 22.51 31.83 -4.39
C LEU A 227 21.48 32.10 -5.49
N GLN A 228 21.81 32.89 -6.51
CA GLN A 228 20.92 33.20 -7.63
C GLN A 228 20.69 31.99 -8.54
N PHE A 229 21.71 31.17 -8.79
CA PHE A 229 21.61 30.00 -9.66
C PHE A 229 20.98 28.77 -8.99
N ARG A 230 21.00 28.66 -7.65
CA ARG A 230 20.62 27.42 -6.95
C ARG A 230 19.56 27.53 -5.84
N LYS A 231 18.84 28.66 -5.71
CA LYS A 231 17.76 28.87 -4.71
C LYS A 231 18.17 28.57 -3.24
N PHE A 232 19.45 28.74 -2.88
CA PHE A 232 19.98 28.38 -1.54
C PHE A 232 19.59 29.32 -0.37
N GLY A 233 18.64 30.24 -0.54
CA GLY A 233 18.32 31.24 0.51
C GLY A 233 17.40 30.73 1.63
N TYR A 234 16.63 29.67 1.37
CA TYR A 234 15.78 29.01 2.36
C TYR A 234 15.98 27.50 2.21
N SER A 235 16.54 26.87 3.23
CA SER A 235 16.55 25.41 3.33
C SER A 235 15.38 25.02 4.22
N THR A 236 14.38 24.35 3.68
CA THR A 236 13.36 23.69 4.50
C THR A 236 14.02 22.44 5.08
N MET A 237 14.51 22.54 6.31
CA MET A 237 15.04 21.38 7.02
C MET A 237 13.86 20.59 7.60
N GLU A 238 13.59 19.41 7.03
CA GLU A 238 12.62 18.49 7.61
C GLU A 238 13.30 17.83 8.82
N TYR A 239 13.05 18.35 10.03
CA TYR A 239 13.35 17.59 11.23
C TYR A 239 12.37 16.42 11.25
N LEU A 240 12.80 15.26 10.73
CA LEU A 240 12.29 14.00 11.23
C LEU A 240 12.74 13.95 12.69
N CYS A 241 11.91 14.46 13.59
CA CYS A 241 12.11 14.34 15.01
C CYS A 241 12.20 12.84 15.29
N GLY A 242 13.43 12.38 15.50
CA GLY A 242 13.71 11.01 15.88
C GLY A 242 12.85 10.69 17.07
N ILE A 243 12.09 9.61 16.94
CA ILE A 243 11.68 8.78 18.06
C ILE A 243 12.97 8.47 18.81
N GLN A 244 13.21 9.16 19.92
CA GLN A 244 14.19 8.77 20.93
C GLN A 244 13.63 7.65 21.79
#